data_AF-A0A7J9KT37-F1
#
_entry.id   AF-A0A7J9KT37-F1
#
_cell.length_a   1.000
_cell.length_b   1.000
_cell.length_c   1.000
_cell.angle_alpha   90.00
_cell.angle_beta   90.00
_cell.angle_gamma   90.00
#
_symmetry.space_group_name_H-M   'P 1'
#
loop_
_entity.id
_entity.type
_entity.pdbx_description
1 polymer ?
#
loop_
_entity_poly.entity_id
_entity_poly.type
_entity_poly.pdbx_seq_one_letter_code
_entity_poly.pdbx_strand_id
1 'polypeptide(L)'
;MTQPSVILATASYDHTIRFWEAKSGRCYRTIQYPDSQVNRLEITPDKRYLAAAGNPHIRLFDINSSSPQPVMSYDSHTNNVMAVGFQCDGKWMYSGSEDGTVKIWDLRAPGCQREYESRGAVNTVVLHPNQTELISGDQNGNIRVWDLTANSCSCELVPEVDTAVRSLTVMWDGSLVVAANNHGTCYVWRLLRGNQTMTNFEPLHKLQAHNGYILKCLLSPEFCEPHRYLATASSDHTVKIWNVDGFTLEKTLIGHQRWVWDCVFSVDGAYLITGIWL
;
A
#
# COMPACT_ATOMS: atom_id res chain seq x y z
N MET A 1 5.71 -16.59 -25.80
CA MET A 1 4.38 -16.09 -25.39
C MET A 1 4.50 -14.59 -25.24
N THR A 2 3.68 -13.82 -25.96
CA THR A 2 3.67 -12.35 -25.85
C THR A 2 3.25 -11.97 -24.44
N GLN A 3 4.09 -11.19 -23.74
CA GLN A 3 3.82 -10.71 -22.39
C GLN A 3 2.47 -9.95 -22.39
N PRO A 4 1.56 -10.22 -21.44
CA PRO A 4 0.33 -9.45 -21.35
C PRO A 4 0.69 -7.99 -21.05
N SER A 5 0.04 -7.04 -21.73
CA SER A 5 0.30 -5.60 -21.55
C SER A 5 -0.09 -5.09 -20.16
N VAL A 6 -0.94 -5.84 -19.45
CA VAL A 6 -1.41 -5.57 -18.09
C VAL A 6 -1.11 -6.79 -17.22
N ILE A 7 -0.41 -6.57 -16.11
CA ILE A 7 -0.08 -7.60 -15.14
C ILE A 7 -1.00 -7.41 -13.94
N LEU A 8 -1.79 -8.43 -13.63
CA LEU A 8 -2.55 -8.52 -12.39
C LEU A 8 -2.03 -9.72 -11.61
N ALA A 9 -1.61 -9.48 -10.36
CA ALA A 9 -1.17 -10.52 -9.45
C ALA A 9 -2.00 -10.46 -8.16
N THR A 10 -2.33 -11.62 -7.62
CA THR A 10 -3.03 -11.76 -6.34
C THR A 10 -2.30 -12.77 -5.48
N ALA A 11 -2.30 -12.59 -4.17
CA ALA A 11 -1.88 -13.63 -3.23
C ALA A 11 -3.06 -14.13 -2.40
N SER A 12 -2.94 -15.37 -1.92
CA SER A 12 -4.01 -16.08 -1.21
C SER A 12 -3.45 -16.86 0.00
N TYR A 13 -4.31 -17.21 0.96
CA TYR A 13 -3.98 -17.97 2.17
C TYR A 13 -3.66 -19.43 1.83
N ASP A 14 -3.93 -19.83 0.59
CA ASP A 14 -3.45 -21.10 0.02
C ASP A 14 -1.94 -21.10 -0.27
N HIS A 15 -1.20 -20.09 0.19
CA HIS A 15 0.24 -19.93 0.00
C HIS A 15 0.63 -19.83 -1.48
N THR A 16 -0.26 -19.28 -2.32
CA THR A 16 0.01 -19.07 -3.74
C THR A 16 -0.09 -17.61 -4.16
N ILE A 17 0.76 -17.25 -5.11
CA ILE A 17 0.68 -16.01 -5.88
C ILE A 17 0.21 -16.38 -7.28
N ARG A 18 -0.90 -15.81 -7.72
CA ARG A 18 -1.52 -16.09 -9.03
C ARG A 18 -1.45 -14.87 -9.93
N PHE A 19 -1.15 -15.09 -11.20
CA PHE A 19 -1.13 -14.06 -12.23
C PHE A 19 -2.31 -14.24 -13.18
N TRP A 20 -2.94 -13.13 -13.49
CA TRP A 20 -4.21 -13.07 -14.20
C TRP A 20 -4.10 -12.19 -15.43
N GLU A 21 -4.72 -12.62 -16.51
CA GLU A 21 -4.97 -11.76 -17.65
C GLU A 21 -6.15 -10.85 -17.32
N ALA A 22 -5.90 -9.54 -17.19
CA ALA A 22 -6.88 -8.58 -16.68
C ALA A 22 -8.22 -8.56 -17.43
N LYS A 23 -8.21 -8.77 -18.76
CA LYS A 23 -9.43 -8.73 -19.59
C LYS A 23 -10.26 -10.01 -19.54
N SER A 24 -9.60 -11.16 -19.48
CA SER A 24 -10.27 -12.47 -19.55
C SER A 24 -10.54 -13.06 -18.16
N GLY A 25 -9.86 -12.58 -17.12
CA GLY A 25 -9.89 -13.17 -15.79
C GLY A 25 -9.21 -14.55 -15.73
N ARG A 26 -8.48 -14.95 -16.77
CA ARG A 26 -7.81 -16.25 -16.83
C ARG A 26 -6.52 -16.21 -16.01
N CYS A 27 -6.39 -17.11 -15.04
CA CYS A 27 -5.12 -17.39 -14.40
C CYS A 27 -4.19 -18.09 -15.40
N TYR A 28 -3.01 -17.51 -15.65
CA TYR A 28 -2.03 -18.06 -16.59
C TYR A 28 -0.73 -18.51 -15.90
N ARG A 29 -0.52 -18.14 -14.63
CA ARG A 29 0.66 -18.55 -13.86
C ARG A 29 0.35 -18.57 -12.37
N THR A 30 0.88 -19.58 -11.68
CA THR A 30 0.82 -19.71 -10.22
C THR A 30 2.23 -19.96 -9.69
N ILE A 31 2.63 -19.21 -8.67
CA ILE A 31 3.88 -19.38 -7.92
C ILE A 31 3.51 -19.83 -6.50
N GLN A 32 4.23 -20.84 -6.00
CA GLN A 32 4.11 -21.27 -4.61
C GLN A 32 4.97 -20.36 -3.72
N TYR A 33 4.39 -19.87 -2.64
CA TYR A 33 5.05 -19.08 -1.61
C TYR A 33 4.91 -19.83 -0.27
N PRO A 34 5.76 -20.84 -0.02
CA PRO A 34 5.57 -21.76 1.10
C PRO A 34 5.88 -21.14 2.46
N ASP A 35 6.59 -20.01 2.50
CA ASP A 35 7.12 -19.43 3.73
C ASP A 35 6.01 -18.97 4.68
N SER A 36 4.91 -18.40 4.16
CA SER A 36 3.80 -17.83 4.96
C SER A 36 2.66 -17.33 4.06
N GLN A 37 1.61 -16.70 4.62
CA GLN A 37 0.72 -15.88 3.80
C GLN A 37 1.43 -14.59 3.33
N VAL A 38 1.06 -14.10 2.16
CA VAL A 38 1.57 -12.82 1.65
C VAL A 38 0.62 -11.70 2.08
N ASN A 39 1.13 -10.75 2.85
CA ASN A 39 0.36 -9.61 3.35
C ASN A 39 0.31 -8.45 2.34
N ARG A 40 1.36 -8.30 1.52
CA ARG A 40 1.43 -7.24 0.50
C ARG A 40 2.15 -7.72 -0.75
N LEU A 41 1.61 -7.35 -1.91
CA LEU A 41 2.24 -7.52 -3.22
C LEU A 41 2.49 -6.15 -3.85
N GLU A 42 3.65 -5.99 -4.47
CA GLU A 42 3.93 -4.82 -5.30
C GLU A 42 4.81 -5.16 -6.50
N ILE A 43 4.46 -4.61 -7.66
CA ILE A 43 5.21 -4.78 -8.91
C ILE A 43 6.22 -3.62 -9.01
N THR A 44 7.45 -3.92 -9.42
CA THR A 44 8.45 -2.87 -9.67
C THR A 44 8.00 -1.90 -10.77
N PRO A 45 8.42 -0.63 -10.76
CA PRO A 45 8.02 0.34 -11.79
C PRO A 45 8.36 -0.08 -13.22
N ASP A 46 9.48 -0.81 -13.39
CA ASP A 46 9.92 -1.38 -14.68
C ASP A 46 9.14 -2.64 -15.08
N LYS A 47 8.19 -3.10 -14.25
CA LYS A 47 7.35 -4.29 -14.42
C LYS A 47 8.14 -5.59 -14.59
N ARG A 48 9.38 -5.62 -14.12
CA ARG A 48 10.26 -6.78 -14.22
C ARG A 48 10.06 -7.75 -13.07
N TYR A 49 9.88 -7.23 -11.86
CA TYR A 49 9.81 -8.03 -10.65
C TYR A 49 8.53 -7.78 -9.85
N LEU A 50 8.14 -8.80 -9.09
CA LEU A 50 7.05 -8.76 -8.12
C LEU A 50 7.64 -9.01 -6.73
N ALA A 51 7.50 -8.04 -5.82
CA ALA A 51 7.80 -8.24 -4.41
C ALA A 51 6.58 -8.84 -3.70
N ALA A 52 6.84 -9.89 -2.92
CA ALA A 52 5.89 -10.50 -2.01
C ALA A 52 6.39 -10.37 -0.57
N ALA A 53 5.66 -9.59 0.22
CA ALA A 53 5.91 -9.40 1.64
C ALA A 53 5.09 -10.42 2.44
N GLY A 54 5.79 -11.32 3.13
CA GLY A 54 5.20 -12.31 4.03
C GLY A 54 5.72 -12.17 5.46
N ASN A 55 5.82 -13.30 6.16
CA ASN A 55 6.35 -13.40 7.52
C ASN A 55 7.63 -14.26 7.56
N PRO A 56 8.78 -13.73 8.02
CA PRO A 56 9.14 -12.31 8.11
C PRO A 56 9.80 -11.78 6.82
N HIS A 57 9.72 -12.58 5.74
CA HIS A 57 10.58 -12.40 4.56
C HIS A 57 9.91 -11.61 3.44
N ILE A 58 10.71 -10.82 2.72
CA ILE A 58 10.32 -10.25 1.43
C ILE A 58 11.03 -11.05 0.33
N ARG A 59 10.26 -11.59 -0.62
CA ARG A 59 10.77 -12.34 -1.77
C ARG A 59 10.50 -11.56 -3.05
N LEU A 60 11.48 -11.50 -3.93
CA LEU A 60 11.37 -10.85 -5.23
C LEU A 60 11.34 -11.90 -6.34
N PHE A 61 10.28 -11.92 -7.14
CA PHE A 61 10.09 -12.87 -8.24
C PHE A 61 10.20 -12.16 -9.59
N ASP A 62 10.88 -12.77 -10.57
CA ASP A 62 10.86 -12.28 -11.94
C ASP A 62 9.52 -12.65 -12.62
N ILE A 63 8.83 -11.62 -13.09
CA ILE A 63 7.50 -11.74 -13.71
C ILE A 63 7.58 -12.48 -15.05
N ASN A 64 8.70 -12.36 -15.77
CA ASN A 64 8.92 -12.96 -17.09
C ASN A 64 9.58 -14.34 -17.02
N SER A 65 10.30 -14.63 -15.93
CA SER A 65 10.87 -15.97 -15.71
C SER A 65 9.79 -16.99 -15.44
N SER A 66 9.90 -18.22 -15.94
CA SER A 66 9.00 -19.32 -15.55
C SER A 66 9.40 -19.99 -14.23
N SER A 67 10.54 -19.60 -13.65
CA SER A 67 11.01 -20.16 -12.39
C SER A 67 10.07 -19.79 -11.24
N PRO A 68 9.71 -20.74 -10.34
CA PRO A 68 8.98 -20.43 -9.12
C PRO A 68 9.89 -19.89 -8.01
N GLN A 69 11.21 -19.91 -8.21
CA GLN A 69 12.16 -19.49 -7.19
C GLN A 69 12.30 -17.96 -7.14
N PRO A 70 12.45 -17.37 -5.93
CA PRO A 70 12.75 -15.96 -5.79
C PRO A 70 14.13 -15.65 -6.36
N VAL A 71 14.25 -14.52 -7.06
CA VAL A 71 15.50 -13.97 -7.57
C VAL A 71 16.31 -13.32 -6.45
N MET A 72 15.60 -12.69 -5.50
CA MET A 72 16.21 -12.06 -4.35
C MET A 72 15.33 -12.24 -3.11
N SER A 73 16.00 -12.27 -1.96
CA SER A 73 15.41 -12.45 -0.65
C SER A 73 15.93 -11.36 0.29
N TYR A 74 15.03 -10.76 1.06
CA TYR A 74 15.35 -9.75 2.06
C TYR A 74 14.88 -10.22 3.43
N ASP A 75 15.84 -10.53 4.29
CA ASP A 75 15.65 -11.32 5.51
C ASP A 75 16.04 -10.57 6.80
N SER A 76 15.85 -9.24 6.83
CA SER A 76 16.17 -8.42 8.01
C SER A 76 15.00 -8.18 8.96
N HIS A 77 13.75 -8.29 8.51
CA HIS A 77 12.59 -8.16 9.39
C HIS A 77 12.46 -9.39 10.29
N THR A 78 11.84 -9.22 11.45
CA THR A 78 11.66 -10.29 12.45
C THR A 78 10.21 -10.69 12.67
N ASN A 79 9.26 -9.99 12.03
CA ASN A 79 7.83 -10.26 12.11
C ASN A 79 7.15 -9.99 10.75
N ASN A 80 5.81 -10.09 10.68
CA ASN A 80 5.01 -9.87 9.48
C ASN A 80 5.37 -8.55 8.78
N VAL A 81 5.74 -8.63 7.51
CA VAL A 81 5.92 -7.45 6.66
C VAL A 81 4.57 -7.07 6.09
N MET A 82 4.02 -5.94 6.53
CA MET A 82 2.66 -5.49 6.21
C MET A 82 2.62 -4.52 5.03
N ALA A 83 3.73 -3.82 4.78
CA ALA A 83 3.86 -2.89 3.68
C ALA A 83 5.19 -3.13 2.95
N VAL A 84 5.13 -3.04 1.63
CA VAL A 84 6.29 -2.96 0.75
C VAL A 84 5.94 -1.94 -0.32
N GLY A 85 6.92 -1.20 -0.81
CA GLY A 85 6.81 -0.49 -2.07
C GLY A 85 8.12 0.01 -2.64
N PHE A 86 8.05 0.59 -3.83
CA PHE A 86 9.24 0.96 -4.61
C PHE A 86 9.37 2.47 -4.84
N GLN A 87 10.62 2.93 -4.98
CA GLN A 87 10.91 4.24 -5.56
C GLN A 87 10.43 4.29 -7.01
N CYS A 88 10.05 5.47 -7.52
CA CYS A 88 9.63 5.66 -8.92
C CYS A 88 10.60 5.10 -9.97
N ASP A 89 11.91 5.21 -9.73
CA ASP A 89 12.96 4.70 -10.63
C ASP A 89 13.26 3.21 -10.42
N GLY A 90 12.69 2.58 -9.40
CA GLY A 90 12.96 1.20 -9.02
C GLY A 90 14.39 0.94 -8.56
N LYS A 91 15.10 1.94 -8.01
CA LYS A 91 16.48 1.73 -7.53
C LYS A 91 16.51 1.13 -6.12
N TRP A 92 15.55 1.51 -5.29
CA TRP A 92 15.39 1.02 -3.93
C TRP A 92 13.92 0.72 -3.63
N MET A 93 13.70 -0.10 -2.61
CA MET A 93 12.39 -0.40 -2.05
C MET A 93 12.34 -0.03 -0.57
N TYR A 94 11.13 0.16 -0.06
CA TYR A 94 10.87 0.36 1.36
C TYR A 94 9.92 -0.72 1.86
N SER A 95 9.96 -1.00 3.15
CA SER A 95 9.03 -1.92 3.82
C SER A 95 8.69 -1.46 5.22
N GLY A 96 7.50 -1.85 5.68
CA GLY A 96 7.05 -1.68 7.06
C GLY A 96 6.60 -3.02 7.63
N SER A 97 6.98 -3.27 8.88
CA SER A 97 6.77 -4.55 9.55
C SER A 97 6.15 -4.40 10.93
N GLU A 98 5.48 -5.46 11.38
CA GLU A 98 4.98 -5.60 12.75
C GLU A 98 6.10 -5.69 13.79
N ASP A 99 7.37 -5.81 13.38
CA ASP A 99 8.53 -5.65 14.27
C ASP A 99 8.75 -4.19 14.72
N GLY A 100 7.96 -3.27 14.19
CA GLY A 100 7.97 -1.86 14.54
C GLY A 100 8.97 -1.02 13.77
N THR A 101 9.55 -1.58 12.70
CA THR A 101 10.56 -0.91 11.88
C THR A 101 10.05 -0.61 10.47
N VAL A 102 10.53 0.50 9.92
CA VAL A 102 10.48 0.80 8.49
C VAL A 102 11.89 0.67 7.95
N LYS A 103 12.09 -0.17 6.93
CA LYS A 103 13.41 -0.45 6.34
C LYS A 103 13.48 0.00 4.89
N ILE A 104 14.67 0.42 4.46
CA ILE A 104 14.98 0.75 3.07
C ILE A 104 16.07 -0.19 2.55
N TRP A 105 15.87 -0.66 1.33
CA TRP A 105 16.70 -1.65 0.67
C TRP A 105 17.09 -1.14 -0.71
N ASP A 106 18.38 -1.03 -0.96
CA ASP A 106 18.88 -0.79 -2.31
C ASP A 106 18.79 -2.11 -3.09
N LEU A 107 18.18 -2.12 -4.28
CA LEU A 107 18.04 -3.35 -5.08
C LEU A 107 19.36 -3.79 -5.71
N ARG A 108 20.39 -2.95 -5.66
CA ARG A 108 21.73 -3.19 -6.24
C ARG A 108 22.75 -3.60 -5.18
N ALA A 109 22.45 -3.40 -3.91
CA ALA A 109 23.34 -3.72 -2.80
C ALA A 109 22.70 -4.75 -1.87
N PRO A 110 23.49 -5.67 -1.28
CA PRO A 110 22.94 -6.61 -0.33
C PRO A 110 22.60 -5.92 1.01
N GLY A 111 21.55 -6.41 1.66
CA GLY A 111 21.19 -6.04 3.03
C GLY A 111 20.36 -4.76 3.16
N CYS A 112 19.92 -4.52 4.41
CA CYS A 112 19.17 -3.33 4.79
C CYS A 112 20.11 -2.13 4.87
N GLN A 113 19.76 -1.04 4.17
CA GLN A 113 20.59 0.16 4.11
C GLN A 113 20.23 1.17 5.19
N ARG A 114 18.93 1.27 5.51
CA ARG A 114 18.41 2.18 6.54
C ARG A 114 17.26 1.55 7.28
N GLU A 115 17.15 1.91 8.55
CA GLU A 115 16.13 1.40 9.46
C GLU A 115 15.62 2.56 10.32
N TYR A 116 14.31 2.68 10.40
CA TYR A 116 13.60 3.67 11.19
C TYR A 116 12.71 2.97 12.21
N GLU A 117 12.84 3.36 13.47
CA GLU A 117 12.07 2.76 14.57
C GLU A 117 10.79 3.56 14.83
N SER A 118 9.64 2.93 14.60
CA SER A 118 8.31 3.53 14.77
C SER A 118 7.67 3.24 16.14
N ARG A 119 8.37 2.51 17.04
CA ARG A 119 7.92 2.22 18.42
C ARG A 119 6.56 1.47 18.55
N GLY A 120 6.00 0.98 17.45
CA GLY A 120 4.78 0.20 17.38
C GLY A 120 4.69 -0.55 16.06
N ALA A 121 3.90 -1.62 15.98
CA ALA A 121 3.79 -2.43 14.77
C ALA A 121 3.35 -1.59 13.57
N VAL A 122 4.14 -1.57 12.48
CA VAL A 122 3.85 -0.77 11.28
C VAL A 122 2.89 -1.55 10.38
N ASN A 123 1.72 -0.96 10.13
CA ASN A 123 0.70 -1.56 9.29
C ASN A 123 0.82 -1.13 7.82
N THR A 124 1.27 0.10 7.59
CA THR A 124 1.24 0.73 6.26
C THR A 124 2.38 1.72 6.12
N VAL A 125 2.97 1.77 4.92
CA VAL A 125 4.00 2.73 4.56
C VAL A 125 3.73 3.18 3.12
N VAL A 126 3.86 4.48 2.86
CA VAL A 126 3.69 5.07 1.53
C VAL A 126 4.81 6.07 1.26
N LEU A 127 5.31 6.06 0.03
CA LEU A 127 6.27 7.05 -0.45
C LEU A 127 5.53 8.28 -0.96
N HIS A 128 5.92 9.44 -0.46
CA HIS A 128 5.40 10.70 -0.97
C HIS A 128 5.91 10.94 -2.41
N PRO A 129 5.12 11.54 -3.32
CA PRO A 129 5.51 11.75 -4.72
C PRO A 129 6.82 12.52 -4.91
N ASN A 130 7.27 13.31 -3.93
CA ASN A 130 8.59 13.97 -3.96
C ASN A 130 9.78 13.01 -3.88
N GLN A 131 9.57 11.72 -3.61
CA GLN A 131 10.60 10.69 -3.46
C GLN A 131 11.59 10.91 -2.29
N THR A 132 11.31 11.87 -1.40
CA THR A 132 12.19 12.23 -0.28
C THR A 132 11.56 11.98 1.08
N GLU A 133 10.27 11.69 1.15
CA GLU A 133 9.55 11.48 2.42
C GLU A 133 8.78 10.14 2.39
N LEU A 134 8.91 9.35 3.46
CA LEU A 134 8.05 8.19 3.72
C LEU A 134 7.04 8.53 4.80
N ILE A 135 5.79 8.10 4.62
CA ILE A 135 4.75 8.23 5.64
C ILE A 135 4.37 6.82 6.09
N SER A 136 4.51 6.56 7.38
CA SER A 136 4.18 5.27 8.00
C SER A 136 3.02 5.43 8.99
N GLY A 137 2.19 4.40 9.11
CA GLY A 137 1.09 4.32 10.07
C GLY A 137 1.21 3.05 10.90
N ASP A 138 1.11 3.20 12.22
CA ASP A 138 1.28 2.09 13.17
C ASP A 138 -0.05 1.62 13.79
N GLN A 139 0.04 0.50 14.52
CA GLN A 139 -1.07 -0.14 15.23
C GLN A 139 -1.56 0.67 16.44
N ASN A 140 -0.79 1.63 16.94
CA ASN A 140 -1.14 2.48 18.08
C ASN A 140 -1.82 3.79 17.64
N GLY A 141 -1.90 4.04 16.33
CA GLY A 141 -2.53 5.24 15.77
C GLY A 141 -1.56 6.35 15.37
N ASN A 142 -0.25 6.15 15.53
CA ASN A 142 0.72 7.17 15.14
C ASN A 142 0.99 7.08 13.64
N ILE A 143 0.95 8.25 13.00
CA ILE A 143 1.45 8.50 11.66
C ILE A 143 2.78 9.22 11.80
N ARG A 144 3.84 8.66 11.21
CA ARG A 144 5.17 9.28 11.20
C ARG A 144 5.64 9.57 9.79
N VAL A 145 6.20 10.75 9.61
CA VAL A 145 6.89 11.15 8.38
C VAL A 145 8.39 11.05 8.58
N TRP A 146 9.05 10.36 7.68
CA TRP A 146 10.49 10.14 7.67
C TRP A 146 11.09 10.92 6.51
N ASP A 147 11.98 11.86 6.82
CA ASP A 147 12.77 12.55 5.80
C ASP A 147 13.97 11.67 5.43
N LEU A 148 14.01 11.23 4.17
CA LEU A 148 15.07 10.38 3.64
C LEU A 148 16.36 11.17 3.38
N THR A 149 16.32 12.49 3.30
CA THR A 149 17.51 13.32 3.13
C THR A 149 18.19 13.56 4.48
N ALA A 150 17.43 13.92 5.51
CA ALA A 150 17.91 14.12 6.87
C ALA A 150 18.11 12.81 7.65
N ASN A 151 17.52 11.71 7.18
CA ASN A 151 17.50 10.41 7.84
C ASN A 151 16.92 10.45 9.26
N SER A 152 15.82 11.18 9.44
CA SER A 152 15.18 11.39 10.73
C SER A 152 13.66 11.46 10.61
N CYS A 153 12.96 11.30 11.74
CA CYS A 153 11.53 11.58 11.83
C CYS A 153 11.33 13.10 11.76
N SER A 154 10.59 13.57 10.74
CA SER A 154 10.30 14.97 10.53
C SER A 154 8.98 15.38 11.18
N CYS A 155 7.99 14.49 11.23
CA CYS A 155 6.67 14.78 11.79
C CYS A 155 6.06 13.53 12.42
N GLU A 156 5.35 13.72 13.53
CA GLU A 156 4.52 12.71 14.17
C GLU A 156 3.11 13.28 14.39
N LEU A 157 2.10 12.51 13.98
CA LEU A 157 0.70 12.89 14.00
C LEU A 157 -0.12 11.73 14.56
N VAL A 158 -1.05 12.01 15.46
CA VAL A 158 -1.99 11.02 16.00
C VAL A 158 -3.41 11.49 15.66
N PRO A 159 -4.06 10.92 14.64
CA PRO A 159 -5.42 11.31 14.25
C PRO A 159 -6.44 10.99 15.34
N GLU A 160 -6.26 9.83 15.97
CA GLU A 160 -7.11 9.30 17.02
C GLU A 160 -6.27 8.40 17.92
N VAL A 161 -6.35 8.62 19.23
CA VAL A 161 -5.54 7.90 20.22
C VAL A 161 -5.97 6.44 20.29
N ASP A 162 -5.01 5.54 20.49
CA ASP A 162 -5.20 4.08 20.67
C ASP A 162 -5.99 3.40 19.54
N THR A 163 -5.95 3.98 18.35
CA THR A 163 -6.74 3.57 17.20
C THR A 163 -5.85 3.25 16.01
N ALA A 164 -5.73 1.97 15.65
CA ALA A 164 -4.80 1.50 14.64
C ALA A 164 -5.01 2.17 13.27
N VAL A 165 -3.94 2.71 12.70
CA VAL A 165 -3.92 3.12 11.29
C VAL A 165 -3.73 1.87 10.45
N ARG A 166 -4.73 1.49 9.66
CA ARG A 166 -4.69 0.26 8.86
C ARG A 166 -4.18 0.50 7.44
N SER A 167 -4.50 1.63 6.84
CA SER A 167 -4.08 1.97 5.49
C SER A 167 -3.79 3.46 5.37
N LEU A 168 -2.72 3.78 4.62
CA LEU A 168 -2.37 5.13 4.22
C LEU A 168 -2.33 5.19 2.69
N THR A 169 -2.66 6.36 2.15
CA THR A 169 -2.48 6.67 0.73
C THR A 169 -2.17 8.15 0.57
N VAL A 170 -1.33 8.48 -0.41
CA VAL A 170 -1.02 9.86 -0.81
C VAL A 170 -1.56 10.08 -2.21
N MET A 171 -2.05 11.28 -2.50
CA MET A 171 -2.43 11.67 -3.85
C MET A 171 -1.19 11.77 -4.74
N TRP A 172 -1.33 11.49 -6.04
CA TRP A 172 -0.23 11.50 -7.01
C TRP A 172 0.46 12.88 -7.11
N ASP A 173 -0.26 13.97 -6.88
CA ASP A 173 0.27 15.35 -6.86
C ASP A 173 0.94 15.74 -5.53
N GLY A 174 0.81 14.88 -4.51
CA GLY A 174 1.30 15.12 -3.15
C GLY A 174 0.48 16.14 -2.37
N SER A 175 -0.75 16.47 -2.81
CA SER A 175 -1.58 17.49 -2.15
C SER A 175 -2.40 16.94 -0.98
N LEU A 176 -2.70 15.63 -0.98
CA LEU A 176 -3.57 15.00 0.01
C LEU A 176 -2.97 13.71 0.56
N VAL A 177 -3.20 13.47 1.84
CA VAL A 177 -2.96 12.19 2.52
C VAL A 177 -4.26 11.73 3.17
N VAL A 178 -4.55 10.44 3.03
CA VAL A 178 -5.68 9.80 3.69
C VAL A 178 -5.17 8.64 4.54
N ALA A 179 -5.58 8.63 5.81
CA ALA A 179 -5.38 7.51 6.72
C ALA A 179 -6.73 6.90 7.06
N ALA A 180 -6.81 5.57 6.99
CA ALA A 180 -8.00 4.84 7.38
C ALA A 180 -7.71 3.95 8.60
N ASN A 181 -8.68 3.86 9.50
CA ASN A 181 -8.54 3.15 10.76
C ASN A 181 -9.45 1.92 10.89
N ASN A 182 -9.31 1.24 12.03
CA ASN A 182 -10.11 0.08 12.41
C ASN A 182 -11.54 0.42 12.90
N HIS A 183 -11.90 1.70 13.06
CA HIS A 183 -13.28 2.12 13.41
C HIS A 183 -14.12 2.51 12.20
N GLY A 184 -13.61 2.32 10.98
CA GLY A 184 -14.36 2.67 9.77
C GLY A 184 -14.26 4.13 9.37
N THR A 185 -13.30 4.86 9.95
CA THR A 185 -13.08 6.29 9.72
C THR A 185 -11.87 6.51 8.83
N CYS A 186 -12.02 7.41 7.85
CA CYS A 186 -10.92 8.00 7.10
C CYS A 186 -10.67 9.42 7.59
N TYR A 187 -9.41 9.73 7.89
CA TYR A 187 -8.93 11.07 8.15
C TYR A 187 -8.20 11.57 6.91
N VAL A 188 -8.49 12.81 6.52
CA VAL A 188 -7.93 13.43 5.31
C VAL A 188 -7.21 14.70 5.68
N TRP A 189 -5.97 14.82 5.23
CA TRP A 189 -5.16 16.02 5.39
C TRP A 189 -4.72 16.57 4.05
N ARG A 190 -4.64 17.89 3.98
CA ARG A 190 -3.90 18.59 2.95
C ARG A 190 -2.44 18.69 3.35
N LEU A 191 -1.55 18.28 2.46
CA LEU A 191 -0.12 18.48 2.63
C LEU A 191 0.25 19.86 2.07
N LEU A 192 0.69 20.74 2.97
CA LEU A 192 1.24 22.02 2.57
C LEU A 192 2.76 21.87 2.48
N ARG A 193 3.34 22.19 1.33
CA ARG A 193 4.78 22.38 1.22
C ARG A 193 5.13 23.67 1.96
N GLY A 194 5.68 23.55 3.16
CA GLY A 194 6.26 24.69 3.85
C GLY A 194 7.49 25.22 3.10
N ASN A 195 7.81 26.49 3.29
CA ASN A 195 9.06 27.11 2.79
C ASN A 195 10.32 26.54 3.46
N GLN A 196 10.17 25.69 4.49
CA GLN A 196 11.25 25.04 5.23
C GLN A 196 10.86 23.57 5.41
N THR A 197 11.65 22.66 4.83
CA THR A 197 11.92 21.22 5.14
C THR A 197 10.88 20.29 5.81
N MET A 198 9.69 20.74 6.17
CA MET A 198 8.69 20.00 6.92
C MET A 198 7.37 20.01 6.16
N THR A 199 6.85 18.81 5.87
CA THR A 199 5.47 18.63 5.44
C THR A 199 4.55 19.02 6.58
N ASN A 200 3.64 19.96 6.34
CA ASN A 200 2.62 20.31 7.32
C ASN A 200 1.29 19.63 6.95
N PHE A 201 0.63 19.04 7.95
CA PHE A 201 -0.65 18.35 7.80
C PHE A 201 -1.78 19.27 8.24
N GLU A 202 -2.49 19.83 7.28
CA GLU A 202 -3.72 20.59 7.55
C GLU A 202 -4.92 19.64 7.53
N PRO A 203 -5.63 19.41 8.65
CA PRO A 203 -6.79 18.53 8.67
C PRO A 203 -7.91 19.10 7.80
N LEU A 204 -8.33 18.33 6.80
CA LEU A 204 -9.33 18.75 5.81
C LEU A 204 -10.69 18.12 6.09
N HIS A 205 -10.73 16.81 6.36
CA HIS A 205 -11.99 16.10 6.52
C HIS A 205 -11.87 14.86 7.41
N LYS A 206 -12.95 14.54 8.13
CA LYS A 206 -13.13 13.28 8.86
C LYS A 206 -14.36 12.58 8.30
N LEU A 207 -14.14 11.45 7.63
CA LEU A 207 -15.16 10.71 6.92
C LEU A 207 -15.46 9.38 7.62
N GLN A 208 -16.68 9.20 8.12
CA GLN A 208 -17.14 7.88 8.55
C GLN A 208 -17.49 7.05 7.30
N ALA A 209 -16.52 6.33 6.77
CA ALA A 209 -16.69 5.62 5.51
C ALA A 209 -17.44 4.29 5.68
N HIS A 210 -17.14 3.53 6.73
CA HIS A 210 -17.70 2.18 6.96
C HIS A 210 -18.12 1.99 8.42
N ASN A 211 -18.91 0.95 8.69
CA ASN A 211 -19.32 0.57 10.06
C ASN A 211 -18.40 -0.52 10.67
N GLY A 212 -17.35 -0.91 9.96
CA GLY A 212 -16.36 -1.89 10.39
C GLY A 212 -14.95 -1.47 9.98
N TYR A 213 -13.97 -2.37 10.17
CA TYR A 213 -12.57 -2.15 9.81
C TYR A 213 -12.44 -1.72 8.35
N ILE A 214 -11.77 -0.59 8.07
CA ILE A 214 -11.27 -0.30 6.74
C ILE A 214 -9.94 -1.02 6.59
N LEU A 215 -9.88 -1.93 5.63
CA LEU A 215 -8.71 -2.76 5.37
C LEU A 215 -7.78 -2.09 4.35
N LYS A 216 -8.36 -1.35 3.39
CA LYS A 216 -7.62 -0.58 2.41
C LYS A 216 -8.29 0.76 2.12
N CYS A 217 -7.49 1.82 2.02
CA CYS A 217 -7.86 3.06 1.38
C CYS A 217 -6.88 3.35 0.24
N LEU A 218 -7.39 3.85 -0.88
CA LEU A 218 -6.59 4.15 -2.07
C LEU A 218 -7.15 5.37 -2.80
N LEU A 219 -6.29 6.35 -3.08
CA LEU A 219 -6.62 7.48 -3.95
C LEU A 219 -6.41 7.11 -5.42
N SER A 220 -7.23 7.69 -6.29
CA SER A 220 -7.16 7.48 -7.73
C SER A 220 -5.84 7.97 -8.33
N PRO A 221 -5.35 7.32 -9.40
CA PRO A 221 -4.20 7.81 -10.15
C PRO A 221 -4.52 9.10 -10.94
N GLU A 222 -3.47 9.75 -11.46
CA GLU A 222 -3.54 10.98 -12.26
C GLU A 222 -4.50 10.89 -13.46
N PHE A 223 -4.63 9.71 -14.07
CA PHE A 223 -5.44 9.51 -15.27
C PHE A 223 -6.97 9.55 -15.05
N CYS A 224 -7.44 9.68 -13.80
CA CYS A 224 -8.87 9.86 -13.51
C CYS A 224 -9.37 11.30 -13.70
N GLU A 225 -8.50 12.26 -14.00
CA GLU A 225 -8.87 13.67 -14.20
C GLU A 225 -10.01 13.84 -15.24
N PRO A 226 -11.00 14.71 -14.96
CA PRO A 226 -11.05 15.69 -13.87
C PRO A 226 -11.56 15.14 -12.53
N HIS A 227 -11.87 13.85 -12.43
CA HIS A 227 -12.49 13.27 -11.25
C HIS A 227 -11.47 12.59 -10.34
N ARG A 228 -11.41 13.03 -9.09
CA ARG A 228 -10.54 12.42 -8.07
C ARG A 228 -11.37 11.53 -7.16
N TYR A 229 -10.96 10.27 -7.03
CA TYR A 229 -11.67 9.27 -6.25
C TYR A 229 -10.85 8.76 -5.06
N LEU A 230 -11.55 8.45 -3.98
CA LEU A 230 -11.05 7.64 -2.88
C LEU A 230 -11.84 6.33 -2.87
N ALA A 231 -11.15 5.20 -2.96
CA ALA A 231 -11.74 3.89 -2.75
C ALA A 231 -11.44 3.41 -1.33
N THR A 232 -12.45 2.90 -0.62
CA THR A 232 -12.31 2.31 0.71
C THR A 232 -12.87 0.88 0.70
N ALA A 233 -12.04 -0.10 1.05
CA ALA A 233 -12.42 -1.50 1.16
C ALA A 233 -12.50 -1.92 2.63
N SER A 234 -13.54 -2.67 2.99
CA SER A 234 -13.86 -2.93 4.40
C SER A 234 -14.21 -4.38 4.72
N SER A 235 -14.08 -4.68 6.01
CA SER A 235 -14.63 -5.88 6.65
C SER A 235 -16.17 -5.95 6.63
N ASP A 236 -16.88 -4.86 6.31
CA ASP A 236 -18.34 -4.87 6.13
C ASP A 236 -18.80 -5.46 4.78
N HIS A 237 -17.87 -6.06 4.04
CA HIS A 237 -18.08 -6.69 2.73
C HIS A 237 -18.42 -5.71 1.60
N THR A 238 -18.18 -4.41 1.81
CA THR A 238 -18.41 -3.40 0.79
C THR A 238 -17.12 -2.69 0.39
N VAL A 239 -17.14 -2.14 -0.82
CA VAL A 239 -16.18 -1.13 -1.25
C VAL A 239 -16.93 0.14 -1.57
N LYS A 240 -16.51 1.27 -1.02
CA LYS A 240 -17.12 2.57 -1.29
C LYS A 240 -16.17 3.45 -2.08
N ILE A 241 -16.73 4.16 -3.05
CA ILE A 241 -16.03 5.11 -3.91
C ILE A 241 -16.56 6.50 -3.58
N TRP A 242 -15.65 7.40 -3.23
CA TRP A 242 -15.94 8.75 -2.78
C TRP A 242 -15.32 9.75 -3.73
N ASN A 243 -16.06 10.81 -4.06
CA ASN A 243 -15.53 11.98 -4.74
C ASN A 243 -14.64 12.77 -3.78
N VAL A 244 -13.41 13.10 -4.17
CA VAL A 244 -12.44 13.79 -3.28
C VAL A 244 -12.67 15.30 -3.21
N ASP A 245 -13.33 15.90 -4.21
CA ASP A 245 -13.56 17.36 -4.23
C ASP A 245 -14.60 17.79 -3.18
N GLY A 246 -15.55 16.91 -2.87
CA GLY A 246 -16.60 17.14 -1.86
C GLY A 246 -16.70 16.09 -0.75
N PHE A 247 -15.85 15.05 -0.77
CA PHE A 247 -15.94 13.86 0.09
C PHE A 247 -17.33 13.21 0.11
N THR A 248 -18.03 13.25 -1.03
CA THR A 248 -19.36 12.66 -1.18
C THR A 248 -19.27 11.22 -1.66
N LEU A 249 -20.17 10.36 -1.16
CA LEU A 249 -20.26 8.98 -1.61
C LEU A 249 -20.85 8.93 -3.02
N GLU A 250 -20.09 8.42 -3.99
CA GLU A 250 -20.59 8.24 -5.35
C GLU A 250 -21.18 6.85 -5.56
N LYS A 251 -20.50 5.81 -5.05
CA LYS A 251 -20.90 4.43 -5.30
C LYS A 251 -20.54 3.51 -4.14
N THR A 252 -21.46 2.61 -3.81
CA THR A 252 -21.21 1.46 -2.94
C THR A 252 -21.23 0.21 -3.80
N LEU A 253 -20.11 -0.50 -3.84
CA LEU A 253 -19.96 -1.80 -4.46
C LEU A 253 -20.36 -2.87 -3.45
N ILE A 254 -21.44 -3.58 -3.75
CA ILE A 254 -22.01 -4.67 -2.95
C ILE A 254 -21.93 -5.98 -3.74
N GLY A 255 -21.85 -7.11 -3.03
CA GLY A 255 -21.85 -8.45 -3.64
C GLY A 255 -20.78 -9.38 -3.08
N HIS A 256 -19.76 -8.85 -2.42
CA HIS A 256 -18.77 -9.65 -1.72
C HIS A 256 -19.41 -10.39 -0.53
N GLN A 257 -19.06 -11.67 -0.38
CA GLN A 257 -19.58 -12.53 0.70
C GLN A 257 -18.71 -12.51 1.96
N ARG A 258 -17.53 -11.86 1.86
CA ARG A 258 -16.48 -11.80 2.86
C ARG A 258 -15.82 -10.43 2.84
N TRP A 259 -14.91 -10.23 3.78
CA TRP A 259 -14.11 -9.01 3.92
C TRP A 259 -13.36 -8.71 2.62
N VAL A 260 -13.33 -7.42 2.26
CA VAL A 260 -12.56 -6.93 1.11
C VAL A 260 -11.25 -6.35 1.61
N TRP A 261 -10.15 -7.03 1.36
CA TRP A 261 -8.85 -6.76 1.97
C TRP A 261 -8.02 -5.76 1.22
N ASP A 262 -8.11 -5.77 -0.11
CA ASP A 262 -7.37 -4.84 -0.95
C ASP A 262 -8.25 -4.35 -2.09
N CYS A 263 -7.91 -3.17 -2.60
CA CYS A 263 -8.48 -2.65 -3.82
C CYS A 263 -7.40 -1.87 -4.58
N VAL A 264 -7.46 -1.92 -5.91
CA VAL A 264 -6.48 -1.24 -6.78
C VAL A 264 -7.15 -0.70 -8.03
N PHE A 265 -6.83 0.54 -8.38
CA PHE A 265 -7.24 1.12 -9.65
C PHE A 265 -6.37 0.59 -10.78
N SER A 266 -6.97 0.40 -11.96
CA SER A 266 -6.19 0.26 -13.19
C SER A 266 -5.43 1.56 -13.48
N VAL A 267 -4.35 1.45 -14.26
CA VAL A 267 -3.48 2.60 -14.58
C VAL A 267 -4.25 3.73 -15.27
N ASP A 268 -5.21 3.38 -16.12
CA ASP A 268 -6.11 4.31 -16.81
C ASP A 268 -7.29 4.77 -15.94
N GLY A 269 -7.39 4.31 -14.70
CA GLY A 269 -8.47 4.68 -13.79
C GLY A 269 -9.85 4.10 -14.12
N ALA A 270 -9.97 3.34 -15.21
CA ALA A 270 -11.25 2.86 -15.72
C ALA A 270 -11.84 1.69 -14.90
N TYR A 271 -11.01 0.92 -14.21
CA TYR A 271 -11.40 -0.26 -13.46
C TYR A 271 -10.89 -0.18 -12.02
N LEU A 272 -11.72 -0.65 -11.08
CA LEU A 272 -11.31 -0.93 -9.71
C LEU A 272 -11.37 -2.45 -9.49
N ILE A 273 -10.24 -3.02 -9.11
CA ILE A 273 -10.11 -4.45 -8.81
C ILE A 273 -10.17 -4.60 -7.30
N THR A 274 -10.92 -5.58 -6.81
CA THR A 274 -11.11 -5.83 -5.37
C THR A 274 -10.63 -7.24 -5.02
N GLY A 275 -9.95 -7.36 -3.87
CA GLY A 275 -9.42 -8.62 -3.35
C GLY A 275 -10.23 -9.09 -2.15
N ILE A 276 -10.76 -10.32 -2.22
CA ILE A 276 -11.42 -11.01 -1.13
C ILE A 276 -10.69 -12.32 -0.83
N TRP A 277 -10.79 -12.83 0.40
CA TRP A 277 -10.47 -14.24 0.64
C TRP A 277 -11.71 -15.10 0.36
N LEU A 278 -11.45 -16.29 -0.15
CA LEU A 278 -12.44 -17.36 -0.27
C LEU A 278 -12.38 -18.24 0.98
#